data_AF-A0A2K8Z6S9-F1
#
_entry.id   AF-A0A2K8Z6S9-F1
#
_cell.length_a   1.000
_cell.length_b   1.000
_cell.length_c   1.000
_cell.angle_alpha   90.00
_cell.angle_beta   90.00
_cell.angle_gamma   90.00
#
_symmetry.space_group_name_H-M   'P 1'
#
loop_
_entity.id
_entity.type
_entity.pdbx_description
1 polymer ?
#
loop_
_entity_poly.entity_id
_entity_poly.type
_entity_poly.pdbx_seq_one_letter_code
_entity_poly.pdbx_strand_id
1 'polypeptide(L)'
;MHIDRFTKALAIFVIFDFFIFFILETVFWMQPFVHNLLLDWFNNPPVTLGYEMHALVLKKLFINQGFYNLFFTIGGIAGLCQLKKNKAVGYALILLVCFAAIGAGLVLAVTSNAYLLAFLQATPAAIAFYTSYPLFKQASANNQ
;
A
#
# COMPACT_ATOMS: atom_id res chain seq x y z
N MET A 1 10.09 20.95 13.57
CA MET A 1 10.47 19.52 13.63
C MET A 1 10.32 18.91 12.24
N HIS A 2 11.20 17.98 11.87
CA HIS A 2 11.20 17.30 10.57
C HIS A 2 10.96 15.81 10.78
N ILE A 3 10.34 15.16 9.80
CA ILE A 3 10.31 13.70 9.73
C ILE A 3 11.74 13.17 9.84
N ASP A 4 11.97 12.25 10.77
CA ASP A 4 13.28 11.64 10.92
C ASP A 4 13.55 10.65 9.77
N ARG A 5 14.81 10.24 9.64
CA ARG A 5 15.25 9.40 8.51
C ARG A 5 14.58 8.03 8.53
N PHE A 6 14.34 7.46 9.72
CA PHE A 6 13.73 6.15 9.87
C PHE A 6 12.26 6.19 9.47
N THR A 7 11.49 7.13 10.02
CA THR A 7 10.07 7.32 9.64
C THR A 7 9.92 7.59 8.14
N LYS A 8 10.82 8.40 7.56
CA LYS A 8 10.82 8.64 6.12
C LYS A 8 11.13 7.38 5.32
N ALA A 9 12.06 6.54 5.77
CA ALA A 9 12.37 5.27 5.12
C ALA A 9 11.17 4.32 5.16
N LEU A 10 10.45 4.26 6.28
CA LEU A 10 9.21 3.48 6.39
C LEU A 10 8.12 3.99 5.44
N ALA A 11 7.91 5.30 5.35
CA ALA A 11 6.96 5.88 4.40
C ALA A 11 7.34 5.56 2.94
N ILE A 12 8.63 5.60 2.60
CA ILE A 12 9.13 5.20 1.26
C ILE A 12 8.89 3.70 1.02
N PHE A 13 9.12 2.87 2.03
CA PHE A 13 8.82 1.43 1.95
C PHE A 13 7.34 1.19 1.65
N VAL A 14 6.42 1.87 2.32
CA VAL A 14 4.97 1.74 2.07
C VAL A 14 4.60 2.17 0.65
N ILE A 15 5.19 3.27 0.16
CA ILE A 15 4.99 3.72 -1.23
C ILE A 15 5.50 2.67 -2.22
N PHE A 16 6.66 2.09 -1.93
CA PHE A 16 7.25 1.05 -2.75
C PHE A 16 6.41 -0.23 -2.75
N ASP A 17 5.86 -0.62 -1.61
CA ASP A 17 4.96 -1.77 -1.47
C ASP A 17 3.74 -1.62 -2.40
N PHE A 18 3.03 -0.48 -2.33
CA PHE A 18 1.94 -0.17 -3.26
C PHE A 18 2.39 -0.23 -4.72
N PHE A 19 3.56 0.31 -5.04
CA PHE A 19 4.07 0.29 -6.41
C PHE A 19 4.33 -1.14 -6.91
N ILE A 20 4.93 -1.99 -6.07
CA ILE A 20 5.16 -3.40 -6.42
C ILE A 20 3.85 -4.14 -6.64
N PHE A 21 2.85 -3.97 -5.77
CA PHE A 21 1.54 -4.60 -5.96
C PHE A 21 0.82 -4.08 -7.21
N PHE A 22 0.92 -2.79 -7.55
CA PHE A 22 0.45 -2.30 -8.85
C PHE A 22 1.07 -3.09 -10.02
N ILE A 23 2.39 -3.26 -10.02
CA ILE A 23 3.10 -3.98 -11.08
C ILE A 23 2.67 -5.46 -11.12
N LEU A 24 2.57 -6.13 -9.97
CA LEU A 24 2.16 -7.54 -9.91
C LEU A 24 0.70 -7.73 -10.35
N GLU A 25 -0.23 -6.89 -9.90
CA GLU A 25 -1.66 -7.07 -10.12
C GLU A 25 -2.14 -6.53 -11.48
N THR A 26 -1.47 -5.51 -12.04
CA THR A 26 -1.85 -4.93 -13.33
C THR A 26 -1.01 -5.45 -14.49
N VAL A 27 0.32 -5.49 -14.34
CA VAL A 27 1.24 -5.80 -15.44
C VAL A 27 1.48 -7.29 -15.55
N PHE A 28 1.77 -7.95 -14.43
CA PHE A 28 2.20 -9.35 -14.42
C PHE A 28 1.14 -10.37 -13.99
N TRP A 29 -0.09 -9.96 -13.68
CA TRP A 29 -1.13 -10.86 -13.18
C TRP A 29 -1.33 -12.11 -14.05
N MET A 30 -1.32 -11.96 -15.37
CA MET A 30 -1.51 -13.10 -16.29
C MET A 30 -0.27 -13.98 -16.45
N GLN A 31 0.86 -13.67 -15.81
CA GLN A 31 2.03 -14.55 -15.78
C GLN A 31 1.76 -15.72 -14.82
N PRO A 32 1.93 -16.99 -15.25
CA PRO A 32 1.65 -18.17 -14.42
C PRO A 32 2.32 -18.15 -13.06
N PHE A 33 3.59 -17.74 -13.03
CA PHE A 33 4.34 -17.62 -11.79
C PHE A 33 3.67 -16.66 -10.79
N VAL A 34 3.15 -15.52 -11.26
CA VAL A 34 2.61 -14.46 -10.39
C VAL A 34 1.22 -14.83 -9.88
N HIS A 35 0.28 -15.23 -10.74
CA HIS A 35 -1.07 -15.57 -10.23
C HIS A 35 -1.07 -16.84 -9.40
N ASN A 36 -0.24 -17.85 -9.70
CA ASN A 36 -0.16 -19.04 -8.85
C ASN A 36 0.30 -18.65 -7.44
N LEU A 37 1.39 -17.88 -7.36
CA LEU A 37 1.94 -17.42 -6.09
C LEU A 37 0.93 -16.59 -5.28
N LEU A 38 0.28 -15.61 -5.91
CA LEU A 38 -0.66 -14.72 -5.22
C LEU A 38 -1.95 -15.42 -4.82
N LEU A 39 -2.51 -16.29 -5.67
CA LEU A 39 -3.71 -17.05 -5.34
C LEU A 39 -3.47 -18.02 -4.17
N ASP A 40 -2.28 -18.63 -4.12
CA ASP A 40 -1.88 -19.48 -2.99
C ASP A 40 -1.74 -18.67 -1.71
N TRP A 41 -1.02 -17.56 -1.74
CA TRP A 41 -0.82 -16.70 -0.58
C TRP A 41 -2.12 -16.12 -0.05
N PHE A 42 -3.01 -15.70 -0.94
CA PHE A 42 -4.31 -15.14 -0.56
C PHE A 42 -5.32 -16.20 -0.11
N ASN A 43 -4.92 -17.48 -0.05
CA ASN A 43 -5.80 -18.59 0.28
C ASN A 43 -7.08 -18.55 -0.55
N ASN A 44 -6.95 -18.18 -1.83
CA ASN A 44 -8.01 -18.20 -2.81
C ASN A 44 -7.69 -19.19 -3.93
N PRO A 45 -7.33 -20.46 -3.60
CA PRO A 45 -7.07 -21.44 -4.62
C PRO A 45 -8.36 -21.74 -5.37
N PRO A 46 -8.28 -22.08 -6.66
CA PRO A 46 -9.45 -22.54 -7.37
C PRO A 46 -10.01 -23.81 -6.72
N VAL A 47 -11.31 -23.83 -6.41
CA VAL A 47 -11.98 -25.03 -5.86
C VAL A 47 -12.28 -26.04 -6.98
N THR A 48 -12.66 -25.56 -8.16
CA THR A 48 -13.13 -26.39 -9.29
C THR A 48 -12.49 -26.04 -10.64
N LEU A 49 -11.92 -24.84 -10.79
CA LEU A 49 -11.30 -24.35 -12.04
C LEU A 49 -9.79 -24.58 -12.03
N GLY A 50 -9.12 -24.49 -13.18
CA GLY A 50 -7.65 -24.36 -13.20
C GLY A 50 -7.22 -22.96 -12.73
N TYR A 51 -5.99 -22.81 -12.24
CA TYR A 51 -5.41 -21.51 -11.86
C TYR A 51 -5.53 -20.45 -12.96
N GLU A 52 -5.26 -20.83 -14.21
CA GLU A 52 -5.36 -19.92 -15.36
C GLU A 52 -6.79 -19.39 -15.55
N MET A 53 -7.80 -20.26 -15.46
CA MET A 53 -9.20 -19.86 -15.61
C MET A 53 -9.65 -18.99 -14.44
N HIS A 54 -9.20 -19.28 -13.21
CA HIS A 54 -9.47 -18.42 -12.06
C HIS A 54 -8.81 -17.04 -12.22
N ALA A 55 -7.55 -17.00 -12.66
CA ALA A 55 -6.83 -15.76 -12.94
C ALA A 55 -7.52 -14.93 -14.04
N LEU A 56 -8.05 -15.58 -15.08
CA LEU A 56 -8.81 -14.92 -16.14
C LEU A 56 -10.11 -14.27 -15.61
N VAL A 57 -10.84 -14.96 -14.74
CA VAL A 57 -12.05 -14.42 -14.09
C VAL A 57 -11.72 -13.19 -13.23
N LEU A 58 -10.63 -13.25 -12.47
CA LEU A 58 -10.21 -12.17 -11.57
C LEU A 58 -9.45 -11.03 -12.27
N LYS A 59 -9.08 -11.18 -13.54
CA LYS A 59 -8.22 -10.25 -14.28
C LYS A 59 -8.64 -8.79 -14.17
N LYS A 60 -9.93 -8.49 -14.40
CA LYS A 60 -10.41 -7.10 -14.36
C LYS A 60 -10.39 -6.52 -12.95
N LEU A 61 -10.67 -7.35 -11.94
CA LEU A 61 -10.63 -6.96 -10.53
C LEU A 61 -9.19 -6.61 -10.12
N PHE A 62 -8.22 -7.45 -10.45
CA PHE A 62 -6.81 -7.24 -10.13
C PHE A 62 -6.21 -6.03 -10.85
N ILE A 63 -6.57 -5.81 -12.13
CA ILE A 63 -6.19 -4.58 -12.83
C ILE A 63 -6.72 -3.34 -12.09
N ASN A 64 -7.99 -3.34 -11.68
CA ASN A 64 -8.57 -2.21 -10.96
C ASN A 64 -7.89 -2.02 -9.58
N GLN A 65 -7.64 -3.11 -8.86
CA GLN A 65 -6.92 -3.11 -7.58
C GLN A 65 -5.52 -2.49 -7.73
N GLY A 66 -4.78 -2.90 -8.77
CA GLY A 66 -3.46 -2.35 -9.03
C GLY A 66 -3.50 -0.85 -9.34
N PHE A 67 -4.51 -0.33 -10.05
CA PHE A 67 -4.63 1.11 -10.27
C PHE A 67 -4.93 1.90 -8.99
N TYR A 68 -5.67 1.35 -8.02
CA TYR A 68 -5.77 1.97 -6.69
C TYR A 68 -4.41 2.04 -6.00
N ASN A 69 -3.62 0.97 -6.08
CA ASN A 69 -2.24 0.93 -5.56
C ASN A 69 -1.34 1.98 -6.25
N LEU A 70 -1.49 2.18 -7.57
CA LEU A 70 -0.78 3.24 -8.30
C LEU A 70 -1.17 4.64 -7.79
N PHE A 71 -2.46 4.89 -7.54
CA PHE A 71 -2.89 6.18 -7.02
C PHE A 71 -2.35 6.47 -5.61
N PHE A 72 -2.27 5.46 -4.74
CA PHE A 72 -1.60 5.61 -3.44
C PHE A 72 -0.10 5.85 -3.58
N THR A 73 0.56 5.18 -4.53
CA THR A 73 1.97 5.44 -4.86
C THR A 73 2.17 6.91 -5.26
N ILE A 74 1.37 7.41 -6.21
CA ILE A 74 1.42 8.80 -6.68
C ILE A 74 1.14 9.77 -5.52
N GLY A 75 0.12 9.50 -4.71
CA GLY A 75 -0.23 10.31 -3.54
C GLY A 75 0.90 10.39 -2.52
N GLY A 76 1.59 9.27 -2.25
CA GLY A 76 2.72 9.21 -1.33
C GLY A 76 3.94 9.96 -1.85
N ILE A 77 4.27 9.81 -3.14
CA ILE A 77 5.33 10.60 -3.80
C ILE A 77 5.00 12.09 -3.73
N ALA A 78 3.77 12.48 -4.05
CA ALA A 78 3.31 13.85 -3.95
C ALA A 78 3.43 14.39 -2.51
N GLY A 79 3.10 13.57 -1.52
CA GLY A 79 3.29 13.86 -0.09
C GLY A 79 4.75 14.16 0.24
N LEU A 80 5.67 13.27 -0.14
CA LEU A 80 7.11 13.45 0.07
C LEU A 80 7.65 14.72 -0.62
N CYS A 81 7.20 15.01 -1.83
CA CYS A 81 7.56 16.23 -2.55
C CYS A 81 7.03 17.49 -1.84
N GLN A 82 5.82 17.43 -1.27
CA GLN A 82 5.19 18.57 -0.59
C GLN A 82 5.78 18.89 0.77
N LEU A 83 6.48 17.96 1.43
CA LEU A 83 7.18 18.24 2.70
C LEU A 83 8.14 19.45 2.64
N LYS A 84 8.63 19.80 1.45
CA LYS A 84 9.50 20.98 1.24
C LYS A 84 8.74 22.29 0.97
N LYS A 85 7.49 22.23 0.50
CA LYS A 85 6.71 23.42 0.09
C LYS A 85 5.57 23.72 1.06
N ASN A 86 4.75 22.71 1.37
CA ASN A 86 3.69 22.79 2.35
C ASN A 86 3.68 21.52 3.20
N LYS A 87 4.24 21.63 4.41
CA LYS A 87 4.40 20.49 5.33
C LYS A 87 3.07 19.87 5.73
N ALA A 88 2.01 20.66 5.93
CA ALA A 88 0.70 20.14 6.32
C ALA A 88 0.12 19.23 5.23
N VAL A 89 0.17 19.68 3.97
CA VAL A 89 -0.25 18.89 2.81
C VAL A 89 0.62 17.64 2.66
N GLY A 90 1.95 17.80 2.79
CA GLY A 90 2.88 16.67 2.69
C GLY A 90 2.60 15.58 3.71
N TYR A 91 2.42 15.94 4.98
CA TYR A 91 2.08 14.97 6.03
C TYR A 91 0.68 14.39 5.86
N ALA A 92 -0.33 15.18 5.45
CA ALA A 92 -1.68 14.67 5.20
C ALA A 92 -1.70 13.55 4.16
N LEU A 93 -0.97 13.72 3.05
CA LEU A 93 -0.86 12.70 2.00
C LEU A 93 -0.12 11.45 2.47
N ILE A 94 0.97 11.61 3.23
CA ILE A 94 1.70 10.47 3.82
C ILE A 94 0.80 9.70 4.79
N LEU A 95 0.05 10.41 5.64
CA LEU A 95 -0.90 9.79 6.57
C LEU A 95 -2.01 9.03 5.85
N LEU A 96 -2.56 9.60 4.76
CA LEU A 96 -3.57 8.93 3.94
C LEU A 96 -3.06 7.61 3.37
N VAL A 97 -1.84 7.62 2.81
CA VAL A 97 -1.21 6.42 2.23
C VAL A 97 -0.92 5.38 3.31
N CYS A 98 -0.38 5.80 4.46
CA CYS A 98 -0.13 4.87 5.57
C CYS A 98 -1.44 4.30 6.12
N PHE A 99 -2.48 5.10 6.25
CA PHE A 99 -3.81 4.65 6.67
C PHE A 99 -4.37 3.59 5.72
N ALA A 100 -4.27 3.81 4.42
CA ALA A 100 -4.70 2.84 3.41
C ALA A 100 -3.91 1.52 3.52
N ALA A 101 -2.59 1.56 3.72
CA ALA A 101 -1.77 0.36 3.89
C ALA A 101 -2.11 -0.41 5.17
N ILE A 102 -2.36 0.29 6.28
CA ILE A 102 -2.83 -0.33 7.53
C ILE A 102 -4.17 -1.05 7.29
N GLY A 103 -5.12 -0.37 6.63
CA GLY A 103 -6.42 -0.95 6.30
C GLY A 103 -6.31 -2.16 5.39
N ALA A 104 -5.50 -2.07 4.32
CA ALA A 104 -5.26 -3.17 3.39
C ALA A 104 -4.62 -4.37 4.08
N GLY A 105 -3.58 -4.16 4.89
CA GLY A 105 -2.95 -5.24 5.66
C GLY A 105 -3.90 -5.87 6.67
N LEU A 106 -4.77 -5.10 7.33
CA LEU A 106 -5.79 -5.64 8.23
C LEU A 106 -6.81 -6.50 7.47
N VAL A 107 -7.33 -6.01 6.34
CA VAL A 107 -8.24 -6.79 5.49
C VAL A 107 -7.55 -8.08 5.06
N LEU A 108 -6.31 -8.01 4.59
CA LEU A 108 -5.54 -9.16 4.15
C LEU A 108 -5.35 -10.19 5.27
N ALA A 109 -5.04 -9.75 6.50
CA ALA A 109 -4.92 -10.65 7.66
C ALA A 109 -6.23 -11.34 8.04
N VAL A 110 -7.37 -10.69 7.81
CA VAL A 110 -8.69 -11.23 8.17
C VAL A 110 -9.25 -12.14 7.07
N THR A 111 -9.00 -11.82 5.81
CA THR A 111 -9.62 -12.51 4.67
C THR A 111 -8.74 -13.58 4.02
N SER A 112 -7.46 -13.68 4.43
CA SER A 112 -6.50 -14.60 3.81
C SER A 112 -5.49 -15.17 4.81
N ASN A 113 -4.66 -16.11 4.35
CA ASN A 113 -3.54 -16.65 5.12
C ASN A 113 -2.22 -15.89 4.86
N ALA A 114 -2.26 -14.75 4.15
CA ALA A 114 -1.08 -13.95 3.82
C ALA A 114 -0.61 -13.09 5.01
N TYR A 115 -0.51 -13.66 6.21
CA TYR A 115 -0.18 -12.95 7.45
C TYR A 115 1.16 -12.22 7.37
N LEU A 116 2.14 -12.80 6.67
CA LEU A 116 3.44 -12.16 6.48
C LEU A 116 3.33 -10.89 5.62
N LEU A 117 2.58 -10.95 4.52
CA LEU A 117 2.34 -9.77 3.67
C LEU A 117 1.52 -8.72 4.41
N ALA A 118 0.49 -9.15 5.13
CA ALA A 118 -0.32 -8.28 5.97
C ALA A 118 0.53 -7.55 7.02
N PHE A 119 1.46 -8.26 7.68
CA PHE A 119 2.39 -7.68 8.64
C PHE A 119 3.35 -6.69 7.97
N LEU A 120 3.98 -7.09 6.86
CA LEU A 120 4.91 -6.24 6.12
C LEU A 120 4.23 -4.98 5.57
N GLN A 121 2.95 -5.06 5.21
CA GLN A 121 2.17 -3.93 4.72
C GLN A 121 1.71 -3.00 5.86
N ALA A 122 1.13 -3.56 6.92
CA ALA A 122 0.50 -2.77 7.99
C ALA A 122 1.50 -2.20 9.00
N THR A 123 2.52 -2.96 9.41
CA THR A 123 3.39 -2.56 10.53
C THR A 123 4.27 -1.35 10.20
N PRO A 124 5.01 -1.30 9.08
CA PRO A 124 5.77 -0.11 8.68
C PRO A 124 4.86 1.12 8.53
N ALA A 125 3.68 0.92 7.95
CA ALA A 125 2.67 1.96 7.79
C ALA A 125 2.13 2.49 9.13
N ALA A 126 1.85 1.62 10.09
CA ALA A 126 1.38 2.01 11.42
C ALA A 126 2.43 2.84 12.17
N ILE A 127 3.70 2.43 12.13
CA ILE A 127 4.80 3.17 12.75
C ILE A 127 4.96 4.53 12.07
N ALA A 128 4.98 4.57 10.74
CA ALA A 128 5.09 5.82 9.98
C ALA A 128 3.91 6.77 10.22
N PHE A 129 2.69 6.23 10.32
CA PHE A 129 1.48 6.98 10.62
C PHE A 129 1.55 7.60 12.02
N TYR A 130 1.81 6.79 13.03
CA TYR A 130 1.85 7.21 14.43
C TYR A 130 2.87 8.33 14.66
N THR A 131 4.06 8.19 14.08
CA THR A 131 5.16 9.16 14.20
C THR A 131 4.91 10.44 13.37
N SER A 132 4.27 10.33 12.20
CA SER A 132 3.98 11.48 11.34
C SER A 132 2.77 12.29 11.81
N TYR A 133 1.83 11.70 12.56
CA TYR A 133 0.59 12.35 12.96
C TYR A 133 0.78 13.59 13.85
N PRO A 134 1.65 13.59 14.88
CA PRO A 134 1.98 14.81 15.63
C PRO A 134 2.59 15.91 14.75
N LEU A 135 3.43 15.53 13.78
CA LEU A 135 4.06 16.47 12.84
C LEU A 135 3.03 17.14 11.93
N PHE A 136 2.02 16.38 11.49
CA PHE A 136 0.87 16.91 10.77
C PHE A 136 0.12 17.95 11.61
N LYS A 137 -0.28 17.61 12.84
CA LYS A 137 -1.02 18.52 13.72
C LYS A 137 -0.29 19.84 13.93
N GLN A 138 1.02 19.79 14.18
CA GLN A 138 1.84 20.99 14.33
C GLN A 138 1.92 21.80 13.03
N ALA A 139 2.15 21.14 11.89
CA ALA A 139 2.24 21.80 10.60
C ALA A 139 0.93 22.49 10.19
N SER A 140 -0.21 21.90 10.53
CA SER A 140 -1.54 22.46 10.27
C SER A 140 -1.84 23.66 11.16
N ALA A 141 -1.44 23.63 12.43
CA ALA A 141 -1.61 24.76 13.36
C ALA A 141 -0.80 25.99 12.94
N ASN A 142 0.38 25.80 12.35
CA ASN A 142 1.24 26.90 11.89
C ASN A 142 0.82 27.51 10.55
N ASN A 143 -0.16 26.92 9.85
CA ASN A 143 -0.70 27.41 8.59
C ASN A 143 -2.03 28.19 8.78
N GLN A 144 -2.50 28.32 10.03
CA GLN A 144 -3.61 29.19 10.43
C GLN A 144 -3.06 30.51 10.95
#